data_AF-A0A382XVB4-F1
#
_entry.id   AF-A0A382XVB4-F1
#
_cell.length_a   1.000
_cell.length_b   1.000
_cell.length_c   1.000
_cell.angle_alpha   90.00
_cell.angle_beta   90.00
_cell.angle_gamma   90.00
#
_symmetry.space_group_name_H-M   'P 1'
#
loop_
_entity.id
_entity.type
_entity.pdbx_description
1 polymer ?
#
loop_
_entity_poly.entity_id
_entity_poly.type
_entity_poly.pdbx_seq_one_letter_code
_entity_poly.pdbx_strand_id
1 'polypeptide(L)' 'MIGKTVVVTNRLGIHARPATVFVQAAAKFQADIFLSKGDVSRVNGKSIMGVMMLAAEQ' A
#
# COMPACT_ATOMS: atom_id res chain seq x y z
N MET A 1 4.15 17.76 2.43
CA MET A 1 3.85 16.33 2.70
C MET A 1 2.37 16.23 2.98
N ILE A 2 1.64 15.37 2.26
CA ILE A 2 0.21 15.14 2.48
C ILE A 2 0.00 13.67 2.85
N GLY A 3 -0.99 13.39 3.69
CA GLY A 3 -1.29 12.04 4.16
C GLY A 3 -2.76 11.89 4.49
N LYS A 4 -3.28 10.67 4.37
CA LYS A 4 -4.67 10.34 4.72
C LYS A 4 -4.75 8.91 5.23
N THR A 5 -5.44 8.72 6.35
CA THR A 5 -5.82 7.40 6.85
C THR A 5 -7.04 6.89 6.08
N VAL A 6 -6.98 5.64 5.65
CA VAL A 6 -8.07 4.98 4.92
C VAL A 6 -8.33 3.61 5.52
N VAL A 7 -9.58 3.15 5.44
CA VAL A 7 -9.97 1.80 5.85
C VAL A 7 -9.96 0.90 4.63
N VAL A 8 -9.19 -0.19 4.68
CA VAL A 8 -9.21 -1.23 3.64
C VAL A 8 -10.44 -2.08 3.89
N THR A 9 -11.46 -1.99 3.03
CA THR A 9 -12.74 -2.70 3.20
C THR A 9 -12.70 -4.16 2.75
N ASN A 10 -11.69 -4.53 1.96
CA ASN A 10 -11.47 -5.92 1.58
C ASN A 10 -10.97 -6.70 2.80
N ARG A 11 -11.71 -7.75 3.19
CA ARG A 11 -11.34 -8.62 4.31
C ARG A 11 -9.99 -9.29 4.12
N LEU A 12 -9.67 -9.67 2.88
CA LEU A 12 -8.37 -10.25 2.51
C LEU A 12 -7.26 -9.20 2.40
N GLY A 13 -7.56 -7.93 2.66
CA GLY A 13 -6.60 -6.84 2.59
C GLY A 13 -6.07 -6.54 1.19
N ILE A 14 -4.82 -6.07 1.15
CA ILE A 14 -4.09 -5.74 -0.08
C ILE A 14 -3.18 -6.93 -0.48
N HIS A 15 -3.81 -8.03 -0.86
CA HIS A 15 -3.15 -9.24 -1.40
C HIS A 15 -2.63 -9.04 -2.84
N ALA A 16 -2.15 -10.10 -3.49
CA ALA A 16 -1.44 -10.03 -4.78
C ALA A 16 -2.13 -9.15 -5.85
N ARG A 17 -3.41 -9.40 -6.16
CA ARG A 17 -4.14 -8.63 -7.21
C ARG A 17 -4.31 -7.14 -6.89
N PRO A 18 -4.91 -6.72 -5.75
CA PRO A 18 -5.03 -5.30 -5.41
C PRO A 18 -3.66 -4.64 -5.19
N ALA A 19 -2.66 -5.37 -4.69
CA ALA A 19 -1.29 -4.86 -4.56
C ALA A 19 -0.69 -4.51 -5.93
N THR A 20 -0.82 -5.39 -6.92
CA THR A 20 -0.35 -5.13 -8.29
C THR A 20 -1.04 -3.89 -8.89
N VAL A 21 -2.37 -3.80 -8.76
CA VAL A 21 -3.13 -2.63 -9.26
C VAL A 21 -2.67 -1.34 -8.59
N PHE A 22 -2.49 -1.36 -7.26
CA PHE A 22 -2.02 -0.21 -6.50
C PHE A 22 -0.61 0.21 -6.94
N VAL A 23 0.33 -0.72 -6.99
CA VAL A 23 1.74 -0.45 -7.34
C VAL A 23 1.86 0.09 -8.76
N GLN A 24 1.12 -0.48 -9.70
CA GLN A 24 1.06 0.01 -11.08
C GLN A 24 0.51 1.43 -11.16
N ALA A 25 -0.47 1.79 -10.33
CA ALA A 25 -0.98 3.15 -10.27
C ALA A 25 0.05 4.09 -9.61
N ALA A 26 0.62 3.71 -8.48
CA ALA A 26 1.61 4.49 -7.74
C ALA A 26 2.88 4.78 -8.57
N ALA A 27 3.33 3.81 -9.37
CA ALA A 27 4.51 3.95 -10.23
C ALA A 27 4.37 5.00 -11.34
N LYS A 28 3.14 5.42 -11.69
CA LYS A 28 2.90 6.48 -12.70
C LYS A 28 3.23 7.88 -12.21
N PHE A 29 3.38 8.06 -10.89
CA PHE A 29 3.63 9.36 -10.30
C PHE A 29 5.10 9.53 -9.94
N GLN A 30 5.63 10.75 -10.13
CA GLN A 30 6.99 11.10 -9.70
C GLN A 30 7.10 11.21 -8.18
N ALA A 31 6.01 11.53 -7.48
CA ALA A 31 5.99 11.66 -6.03
C ALA A 31 6.36 10.35 -5.32
N ASP A 32 7.04 10.46 -4.18
CA ASP A 32 7.27 9.31 -3.31
C ASP A 32 6.01 8.95 -2.55
N ILE A 33 5.51 7.74 -2.78
CA ILE A 33 4.28 7.22 -2.20
C ILE A 33 4.65 6.16 -1.19
N PHE A 34 4.13 6.30 0.02
CA PHE A 34 4.42 5.38 1.10
C PHE A 34 3.14 4.99 1.83
N LEU A 35 3.15 3.79 2.38
CA LEU A 35 2.04 3.21 3.13
C LEU A 35 2.53 2.77 4.52
N SER A 36 1.63 2.78 5.49
CA SER A 36 1.82 2.20 6.83
C SER A 36 0.48 1.65 7.34
N LYS A 37 0.54 0.68 8.26
CA LYS A 37 -0.62 0.07 8.92
C LYS A 37 -0.34 0.06 10.42
N GLY A 38 -1.09 0.85 11.19
CA GLY A 38 -0.80 1.02 12.63
C GLY A 38 0.65 1.45 12.86
N ASP A 39 1.35 0.71 13.71
CA ASP A 39 2.76 0.96 14.06
C ASP A 39 3.77 0.27 13.11
N VAL A 40 3.30 -0.40 12.06
CA VAL A 40 4.18 -1.08 11.09
C VAL A 40 5.03 -0.06 10.34
N SER A 41 6.29 -0.44 10.10
CA SER A 41 7.25 0.37 9.36
C SER A 41 6.72 0.80 8.00
N ARG A 42 7.08 2.04 7.63
CA ARG A 42 6.68 2.67 6.38
C ARG A 42 7.25 1.88 5.19
N VAL A 43 6.38 1.44 4.28
CA VAL A 43 6.77 0.74 3.05
C VAL A 43 6.64 1.65 1.84
N ASN A 44 7.50 1.44 0.84
CA ASN A 44 7.39 2.11 -0.45
C ASN A 44 6.17 1.56 -1.23
N GLY A 45 5.20 2.42 -1.52
CA GLY A 45 3.98 2.07 -2.24
C GLY A 45 4.20 1.69 -3.71
N LYS A 46 5.40 1.94 -4.26
CA LYS A 46 5.81 1.51 -5.60
C LYS A 46 6.52 0.15 -5.61
N SER A 47 6.76 -0.48 -4.44
CA SER A 47 7.37 -1.80 -4.33
C SER A 47 6.30 -2.87 -4.08
N ILE A 48 6.14 -3.80 -5.02
CA ILE A 48 5.18 -4.90 -4.88
C ILE A 48 5.47 -5.76 -3.64
N MET A 49 6.73 -6.03 -3.35
CA MET A 49 7.13 -6.78 -2.16
C MET A 49 6.78 -6.02 -0.87
N GLY A 50 7.02 -4.70 -0.85
CA GLY A 50 6.70 -3.86 0.31
C GLY A 50 5.19 -3.79 0.59
N VAL A 51 4.39 -3.61 -0.46
CA VAL A 51 2.92 -3.58 -0.34
C VAL A 51 2.36 -4.93 0.09
N MET A 52 2.88 -6.04 -0.45
CA MET A 52 2.44 -7.39 -0.04
C MET A 52 2.83 -7.70 1.41
N MET A 53 4.02 -7.30 1.88
CA MET A 53 4.42 -7.48 3.28
C MET A 53 3.56 -6.68 4.26
N LEU A 54 3.03 -5.53 3.84
CA LEU A 54 2.10 -4.76 4.68
C LEU A 54 0.78 -5.51 4.92
N ALA A 55 0.41 -6.44 4.01
CA ALA A 55 -0.70 -7.38 4.11
C ALA A 55 -1.87 -6.84 4.96
N ALA A 56 -2.52 -5.79 4.45
CA ALA A 56 -3.52 -5.04 5.20
C ALA A 56 -4.87 -5.77 5.35
N GLU A 57 -4.83 -7.06 5.67
CA GLU A 57 -5.97 -7.89 6.04
C GLU A 57 -6.57 -7.41 7.37
N GLN A 58 -7.88 -7.67 7.53
CA GLN A 58 -8.66 -7.32 8.72
C GLN A 58 -8.67 -8.47 9.71
#